data_AF-A0A974YD59-F1
#
_entry.id   AF-A0A974YD59-F1
#
_cell.length_a   1.000
_cell.length_b   1.000
_cell.length_c   1.000
_cell.angle_alpha   90.00
_cell.angle_beta   90.00
_cell.angle_gamma   90.00
#
_symmetry.space_group_name_H-M   'P 1'
#
loop_
_entity.id
_entity.type
_entity.pdbx_description
1 polymer ?
#
loop_
_entity_poly.entity_id
_entity_poly.type
_entity_poly.pdbx_seq_one_letter_code
_entity_poly.pdbx_strand_id
1 'polypeptide(L)'
;MADSSVTQTISERIEAVKKVVNLIAQAGRGDDLHDLRVLLINIMSLLKRDPGIEAAVDDLYASAEALVKDASSGMPPNARSLRLLLSASDRFCSRLTAAVDRIAPEPEMRLKGLEAAYAVQLERFSMSADLDPVGQVA
;
A
#
# COMPACT_ATOMS: atom_id res chain seq x y z
N MET A 1 -10.72 11.46 -7.34
CA MET A 1 -9.55 12.35 -7.16
C MET A 1 -8.88 12.20 -5.79
N ALA A 2 -9.60 11.87 -4.71
CA ALA A 2 -9.02 11.69 -3.37
C ALA A 2 -8.06 10.49 -3.23
N ASP A 3 -8.31 9.38 -3.93
CA ASP A 3 -7.50 8.14 -3.77
C ASP A 3 -6.07 8.29 -4.28
N SER A 4 -5.85 9.11 -5.31
CA SER A 4 -4.50 9.42 -5.81
C SER A 4 -3.68 10.21 -4.78
N SER A 5 -4.32 11.03 -3.94
CA SER A 5 -3.66 11.82 -2.91
C SER A 5 -3.24 10.97 -1.71
N VAL A 6 -4.04 9.98 -1.31
CA VAL A 6 -3.70 9.05 -0.22
C VAL A 6 -2.54 8.14 -0.64
N THR A 7 -2.59 7.56 -1.84
CA THR A 7 -1.51 6.72 -2.39
C THR A 7 -0.19 7.48 -2.50
N GLN A 8 -0.23 8.73 -2.96
CA GLN A 8 0.95 9.58 -3.02
C GLN A 8 1.50 9.86 -1.61
N THR A 9 0.63 10.24 -0.68
CA THR A 9 1.02 10.52 0.70
C THR A 9 1.70 9.31 1.33
N ILE A 10 1.13 8.11 1.19
CA ILE A 10 1.71 6.90 1.75
C ILE A 10 3.06 6.56 1.08
N SER A 11 3.19 6.76 -0.23
CA SER A 11 4.47 6.57 -0.93
C SER A 11 5.56 7.51 -0.38
N GLU A 12 5.23 8.79 -0.16
CA GLU A 12 6.14 9.76 0.46
C GLU A 12 6.53 9.35 1.90
N ARG A 13 5.58 8.81 2.66
CA ARG A 13 5.85 8.30 4.02
C ARG A 13 6.74 7.06 4.01
N ILE A 14 6.60 6.16 3.03
CA ILE A 14 7.50 5.01 2.85
C ILE A 14 8.94 5.49 2.63
N GLU A 15 9.15 6.46 1.74
CA GLU A 15 10.49 6.99 1.48
C GLU A 15 11.08 7.72 2.69
N ALA A 16 10.25 8.45 3.45
CA ALA A 16 10.66 9.06 4.70
C ALA A 16 11.10 8.01 5.75
N VAL A 17 10.36 6.92 5.91
CA VAL A 17 10.72 5.82 6.81
C VAL A 17 12.05 5.19 6.39
N LYS A 18 12.24 4.85 5.11
CA LYS A 18 13.50 4.31 4.60
C LYS A 18 14.68 5.23 4.90
N LYS A 19 14.50 6.54 4.73
CA LYS A 19 15.54 7.53 5.02
C LYS A 19 15.92 7.52 6.50
N VAL A 20 14.95 7.57 7.41
CA VAL A 20 15.22 7.56 8.86
C VAL A 20 15.84 6.23 9.30
N VAL A 21 15.35 5.10 8.80
CA VAL A 21 15.94 3.78 9.05
C VAL A 21 17.42 3.74 8.63
N ASN A 22 17.76 4.31 7.47
CA ASN A 22 19.14 4.39 7.01
C ASN A 22 20.01 5.29 7.90
N LEU A 23 19.47 6.36 8.48
CA LEU A 23 20.20 7.20 9.44
C LEU A 23 20.47 6.44 10.75
N ILE A 24 19.46 5.73 11.27
CA ILE A 24 19.59 4.88 12.46
C ILE A 24 20.63 3.78 12.22
N ALA A 25 20.60 3.13 11.07
CA ALA A 25 21.56 2.09 10.70
C ALA A 25 23.01 2.59 10.67
N GLN A 26 23.23 3.87 10.36
CA GLN A 26 24.58 4.45 10.27
C GLN A 26 25.08 5.00 11.61
N ALA A 27 24.23 5.70 12.37
CA ALA A 27 24.66 6.50 13.51
C ALA A 27 23.95 6.16 14.83
N GLY A 28 22.82 5.46 14.79
CA GLY A 28 22.08 5.04 16.00
C GLY A 28 21.69 6.19 16.93
N ARG A 29 21.42 7.40 16.41
CA ARG A 29 21.12 8.56 17.27
C ARG A 29 19.68 8.50 17.81
N GLY A 30 19.51 9.01 19.03
CA GLY A 30 18.19 9.11 19.70
C GLY A 30 17.19 9.98 18.95
N ASP A 31 17.64 11.08 18.33
CA ASP A 31 16.76 11.97 17.56
C ASP A 31 16.12 11.24 16.36
N ASP A 32 16.90 10.40 15.67
CA ASP A 32 16.40 9.62 14.54
C ASP A 32 15.34 8.59 15.00
N LEU A 33 15.43 8.05 16.22
CA LEU A 33 14.42 7.16 16.80
C LEU A 33 13.11 7.89 17.11
N HIS A 34 13.21 9.13 17.61
CA HIS A 34 12.04 9.97 17.85
C HIS A 34 11.33 10.28 16.52
N ASP A 35 12.08 10.68 15.50
CA ASP A 35 11.55 10.94 14.16
C ASP A 35 10.86 9.70 13.57
N LEU A 36 11.47 8.52 13.73
CA LEU A 36 10.87 7.26 13.31
C LEU A 36 9.53 7.03 14.03
N ARG A 37 9.45 7.25 15.35
CA ARG A 37 8.22 7.11 16.12
C ARG A 37 7.10 8.01 15.60
N VAL A 38 7.42 9.29 15.36
CA VAL A 38 6.45 10.27 14.87
C VAL A 38 5.95 9.89 13.47
N LEU A 39 6.83 9.42 12.59
CA LEU A 39 6.46 8.92 11.26
C LEU A 39 5.53 7.71 11.34
N LEU A 40 5.85 6.72 12.19
CA LEU A 40 5.03 5.51 12.33
C LEU A 40 3.63 5.82 12.86
N ILE A 41 3.53 6.69 13.88
CA ILE A 41 2.23 7.15 14.40
C ILE A 41 1.42 7.87 13.32
N ASN A 42 2.06 8.77 12.56
CA ASN A 42 1.42 9.46 11.45
C ASN A 42 0.89 8.48 10.40
N ILE A 43 1.71 7.51 9.98
CA ILE A 43 1.28 6.49 9.00
C ILE A 43 0.09 5.70 9.53
N MET A 44 0.15 5.23 10.77
CA MET A 44 -0.93 4.44 11.37
C MET A 44 -2.24 5.22 11.48
N SER A 45 -2.19 6.55 11.63
CA SER A 45 -3.38 7.41 11.62
C SER A 45 -4.07 7.52 10.26
N LEU A 46 -3.36 7.21 9.16
CA LEU A 46 -3.89 7.27 7.79
C LEU A 46 -4.52 5.95 7.35
N LEU A 47 -4.36 4.87 8.11
CA LEU A 47 -4.76 3.52 7.74
C LEU A 47 -5.96 3.06 8.56
N LYS A 48 -6.76 2.17 7.97
CA LYS A 48 -7.66 1.32 8.76
C LYS A 48 -6.81 0.36 9.59
N ARG A 49 -7.33 -0.05 10.75
CA ARG A 49 -6.66 -1.04 11.61
C ARG A 49 -6.38 -2.33 10.82
N ASP A 50 -5.12 -2.71 10.78
CA ASP A 50 -4.62 -3.93 10.16
C ASP A 50 -3.59 -4.54 11.14
N PRO A 51 -3.91 -5.67 11.80
CA PRO A 51 -3.02 -6.28 12.78
C PRO A 51 -1.65 -6.67 12.22
N GLY A 52 -1.58 -6.96 10.91
CA GLY A 52 -0.34 -7.29 10.24
C GLY A 52 0.58 -6.07 10.09
N ILE A 53 0.01 -4.88 9.87
CA ILE A 53 0.76 -3.61 9.83
C ILE A 53 1.14 -3.18 11.26
N GLU A 54 0.22 -3.28 12.22
CA GLU A 54 0.49 -2.97 13.64
C GLU A 54 1.68 -3.77 14.16
N ALA A 55 1.70 -5.09 13.93
CA ALA A 55 2.82 -5.95 14.31
C ALA A 55 4.14 -5.56 13.59
N ALA A 56 4.06 -5.14 12.32
CA ALA A 56 5.24 -4.72 11.57
C ALA A 56 5.79 -3.36 12.06
N VAL A 57 4.94 -2.46 12.53
CA VAL A 57 5.32 -1.20 13.18
C VAL A 57 6.07 -1.48 14.48
N ASP A 58 5.52 -2.36 15.32
CA ASP A 58 6.13 -2.75 16.60
C ASP A 58 7.50 -3.40 16.38
N ASP A 59 7.60 -4.34 15.43
CA ASP A 59 8.85 -4.99 15.02
C ASP A 59 9.91 -3.98 14.59
N LEU A 60 9.52 -3.02 13.72
CA LEU A 60 10.43 -2.00 13.19
C LEU A 60 10.92 -1.07 14.28
N TYR A 61 10.01 -0.58 15.13
CA TYR A 61 10.39 0.31 16.22
C TYR A 61 11.29 -0.39 17.25
N ALA A 62 10.96 -1.63 17.64
CA ALA A 62 11.76 -2.39 18.60
C ALA A 62 13.18 -2.68 18.10
N SER A 63 13.34 -3.01 16.81
CA SER A 63 14.65 -3.24 16.22
C SER A 63 15.47 -1.95 16.04
N ALA A 64 14.83 -0.82 15.77
CA ALA A 64 15.47 0.49 15.77
C ALA A 64 15.90 0.93 17.18
N GLU A 65 15.03 0.75 18.18
CA GLU A 65 15.31 1.08 19.59
C GLU A 65 16.51 0.29 20.12
N ALA A 66 16.59 -1.01 19.81
CA ALA A 66 17.72 -1.83 20.21
C ALA A 66 19.06 -1.28 19.68
N LEU A 67 19.11 -0.87 18.40
CA LEU A 67 20.29 -0.27 17.79
C LEU A 67 20.69 1.05 18.43
N VAL A 68 19.72 1.91 18.70
CA VAL A 68 19.97 3.21 19.33
C VAL A 68 20.44 3.04 20.77
N LYS A 69 19.90 2.05 21.49
CA LYS A 69 20.36 1.69 22.84
C LYS A 69 21.79 1.16 22.85
N ASP A 70 22.14 0.30 21.90
CA ASP A 70 23.51 -0.20 21.74
C ASP A 70 24.47 0.95 21.42
N ALA A 71 24.11 1.83 20.48
CA ALA A 71 24.89 3.00 20.11
C ALA A 71 25.08 3.97 21.29
N SER A 72 24.03 4.21 22.08
CA SER A 72 24.08 5.03 23.30
C SER A 72 25.00 4.44 24.38
N SER A 73 25.22 3.12 24.34
CA SER A 73 26.15 2.41 25.21
C SER A 73 27.56 2.33 24.64
N GLY A 74 27.84 3.01 23.51
CA GLY A 74 29.12 2.98 22.81
C GLY A 74 29.39 1.69 22.05
N MET A 75 28.40 0.80 21.91
CA MET A 75 28.52 -0.42 21.13
C MET A 75 28.17 -0.13 19.66
N PRO A 76 29.09 -0.42 18.71
CA PRO A 76 28.76 -0.24 17.30
C PRO A 76 27.68 -1.25 16.86
N PRO A 77 26.82 -0.88 15.89
CA PRO A 77 25.89 -1.82 15.28
C PRO A 77 26.59 -3.08 14.77
N ASN A 78 26.09 -4.26 15.14
CA ASN A 78 26.58 -5.52 14.58
C ASN A 78 25.77 -5.93 13.33
N ALA A 79 26.34 -6.81 12.51
CA ALA A 79 25.69 -7.25 11.26
C ALA A 79 24.30 -7.87 11.47
N ARG A 80 24.07 -8.53 12.61
CA ARG A 80 22.78 -9.16 12.92
C ARG A 80 21.71 -8.11 13.24
N SER A 81 22.02 -7.12 14.09
CA SER A 81 21.06 -6.07 14.45
C SER A 81 20.72 -5.19 13.25
N LEU A 82 21.71 -4.84 12.42
CA LEU A 82 21.47 -4.15 11.14
C LEU A 82 20.55 -4.95 10.22
N ARG A 83 20.80 -6.25 10.05
CA ARG A 83 19.95 -7.12 9.23
C ARG A 83 18.52 -7.16 9.75
N LEU A 84 18.32 -7.20 11.07
CA LEU A 84 16.98 -7.22 11.69
C LEU A 84 16.22 -5.92 11.41
N LEU A 85 16.87 -4.76 11.60
CA LEU A 85 16.26 -3.46 11.31
C LEU A 85 15.85 -3.35 9.83
N LEU A 86 16.77 -3.65 8.91
CA LEU A 86 16.49 -3.56 7.48
C LEU A 86 15.38 -4.53 7.06
N SER A 87 15.39 -5.76 7.58
CA SER A 87 14.33 -6.73 7.30
C SER A 87 12.97 -6.28 7.85
N ALA A 88 12.93 -5.66 9.04
CA ALA A 88 11.70 -5.12 9.62
C ALA A 88 11.17 -3.95 8.79
N SER A 89 12.06 -3.06 8.33
CA SER A 89 11.72 -1.95 7.43
C SER A 89 11.12 -2.44 6.12
N ASP A 90 11.74 -3.44 5.48
CA ASP A 90 11.21 -4.04 4.25
C ASP A 90 9.84 -4.67 4.47
N ARG A 91 9.69 -5.46 5.54
CA ARG A 91 8.40 -6.10 5.90
C ARG A 91 7.29 -5.09 6.15
N PHE A 92 7.61 -3.97 6.79
CA PHE A 92 6.67 -2.87 7.03
C PHE A 92 6.30 -2.18 5.72
N CYS A 93 7.28 -1.79 4.90
CA CYS A 93 7.05 -1.11 3.63
C CYS A 93 6.23 -1.98 2.66
N SER A 94 6.54 -3.27 2.53
CA SER A 94 5.79 -4.19 1.67
C SER A 94 4.32 -4.34 2.11
N ARG A 95 4.06 -4.41 3.42
CA ARG A 95 2.69 -4.48 3.95
C ARG A 95 1.93 -3.19 3.69
N LEU A 96 2.60 -2.05 3.84
CA LEU A 96 2.02 -0.74 3.60
C LEU A 96 1.64 -0.57 2.13
N THR A 97 2.52 -0.96 1.19
CA THR A 97 2.20 -1.00 -0.24
C THR A 97 1.00 -1.90 -0.53
N ALA A 98 0.98 -3.13 -0.01
CA ALA A 98 -0.15 -4.04 -0.20
C ALA A 98 -1.46 -3.53 0.42
N ALA A 99 -1.40 -2.73 1.49
CA ALA A 99 -2.56 -2.08 2.06
C ALA A 99 -3.09 -0.95 1.18
N VAL A 100 -2.20 -0.17 0.56
CA VAL A 100 -2.58 0.87 -0.41
C VAL A 100 -3.19 0.30 -1.67
N ASP A 101 -2.62 -0.78 -2.20
CA ASP A 101 -3.14 -1.44 -3.41
C ASP A 101 -4.58 -1.94 -3.22
N ARG A 102 -4.95 -2.32 -1.99
CA ARG A 102 -6.32 -2.71 -1.62
C ARG A 102 -7.29 -1.53 -1.48
N ILE A 103 -6.78 -0.30 -1.36
CA ILE A 103 -7.59 0.93 -1.25
C ILE A 103 -7.79 1.57 -2.63
N ALA A 104 -6.84 1.43 -3.54
CA ALA A 104 -7.00 1.87 -4.92
C ALA A 104 -8.21 1.18 -5.55
N PRO A 105 -9.05 1.88 -6.33
CA PRO A 105 -10.12 1.22 -7.07
C PRO A 105 -9.46 0.15 -7.96
N GLU A 106 -9.86 -1.10 -7.75
CA GLU A 106 -9.58 -2.20 -8.69
C GLU A 106 -9.80 -1.63 -10.10
N PRO A 107 -8.79 -1.66 -10.99
CA PRO A 107 -9.01 -1.23 -12.36
C PRO A 107 -10.18 -2.07 -12.83
N GLU A 108 -11.31 -1.42 -13.14
CA GLU A 108 -12.54 -2.09 -13.60
C GLU A 108 -12.09 -3.23 -14.48
N MET A 109 -12.32 -4.47 -14.00
CA MET A 109 -12.02 -5.65 -14.78
C MET A 109 -13.06 -5.63 -15.90
N ARG A 110 -12.82 -4.76 -16.90
CA ARG A 110 -13.61 -4.63 -18.11
C ARG A 110 -13.38 -5.94 -18.81
N LEU A 111 -14.27 -6.88 -18.51
CA LEU A 111 -14.43 -8.10 -19.25
C LEU A 111 -14.86 -7.67 -20.65
N LYS A 112 -13.88 -7.34 -21.50
CA LYS A 112 -14.09 -6.88 -22.88
C LYS A 112 -14.99 -7.83 -23.67
N GLY A 113 -14.98 -9.11 -23.31
CA GLY A 113 -15.88 -10.12 -23.88
C GLY A 113 -17.34 -10.00 -23.45
N LEU A 114 -17.62 -9.54 -22.22
CA LEU A 114 -18.98 -9.40 -21.70
C LEU A 114 -19.70 -8.18 -22.29
N GLU A 115 -18.99 -7.05 -22.40
CA GLU A 115 -19.51 -5.83 -23.04
C GLU A 115 -19.82 -6.08 -24.53
N ALA A 116 -18.94 -6.80 -25.23
CA ALA A 116 -19.17 -7.18 -26.63
C ALA A 116 -20.35 -8.14 -26.79
N ALA A 117 -20.49 -9.13 -25.89
CA ALA A 117 -21.63 -10.05 -25.92
C ALA A 117 -22.97 -9.33 -25.70
N TYR A 118 -23.00 -8.37 -24.76
CA TYR A 118 -24.19 -7.57 -24.47
C TYR A 118 -24.57 -6.63 -25.62
N ALA A 119 -23.58 -5.98 -26.25
CA ALA A 119 -23.79 -5.13 -27.43
C ALA A 119 -24.38 -5.93 -28.61
N VAL A 120 -23.86 -7.13 -28.89
CA VAL A 120 -24.38 -8.02 -29.94
C VAL A 120 -25.81 -8.47 -29.64
N GLN A 121 -26.14 -8.72 -28.37
CA GLN A 121 -27.51 -9.08 -27.97
C GLN A 121 -28.49 -7.93 -28.22
N LEU A 122 -28.13 -6.69 -27.89
CA LEU A 122 -28.97 -5.51 -28.12
C LEU A 122 -29.20 -5.25 -29.62
N GLU A 123 -28.16 -5.38 -30.45
CA GLU A 123 -28.30 -5.26 -31.91
C GLU A 123 -29.24 -6.33 -32.48
N ARG A 124 -29.12 -7.57 -32.01
CA ARG A 124 -29.98 -8.70 -32.43
C ARG A 124 -31.45 -8.50 -32.06
N PHE A 125 -31.73 -7.93 -30.88
CA PHE A 125 -33.09 -7.60 -30.46
C PHE A 125 -33.67 -6.41 -31.24
N SER A 126 -32.84 -5.45 -31.65
CA SER A 126 -33.28 -4.33 -32.49
C SER A 126 -33.66 -4.77 -33.91
N MET A 127 -32.95 -5.75 -34.50
CA MET A 127 -33.27 -6.26 -35.84
C MET A 127 -34.49 -7.18 -35.89
N SER A 128 -34.89 -7.79 -34.77
CA SER A 128 -36.14 -8.58 -34.70
C SER A 128 -37.40 -7.73 -34.55
N ALA A 129 -37.28 -6.42 -34.33
CA ALA A 129 -38.44 -5.53 -34.18
C ALA A 129 -38.95 -4.95 -35.52
N ASP A 130 -38.27 -5.23 -36.64
CA ASP A 130 -38.54 -4.61 -37.95
C ASP A 130 -39.13 -5.57 -38.99
N LEU A 131 -39.65 -6.73 -38.56
CA LEU A 131 -40.32 -7.69 -39.45
C LEU A 131 -41.67 -8.13 -38.88
N ASP A 132 -42.68 -7.28 -39.06
CA ASP A 132 -44.06 -7.72 -39.24
C ASP A 132 -44.50 -7.38 -40.67
N PRO A 133 -44.51 -8.35 -41.61
CA PRO A 133 -45.22 -8.21 -42.86
C PRO A 133 -46.66 -8.68 -42.65
N VAL A 134 -47.55 -7.79 -42.21
CA VAL A 134 -48.99 -8.08 -42.32
C VAL A 134 -49.43 -7.74 -43.74
N GLY A 135 -49.31 -8.73 -44.62
CA GLY A 135 -49.93 -8.73 -45.91
C GLY A 135 -51.40 -9.14 -45.87
N GLN A 136 -52.18 -8.48 -46.74
CA GLN A 136 -53.44 -8.90 -47.39
C GLN A 136 -54.71 -8.81 -46.51
N VAL A 137 -55.89 -8.41 -47.00
CA VAL A 137 -56.62 -8.85 -48.22
C VAL A 137 -57.56 -7.72 -48.72
N ALA A 138 -57.92 -7.83 -50.01
CA ALA A 138 -58.81 -7.00 -50.83
C ALA A 138 -60.17 -6.59 -50.22
#